data_AF-A0A3D9A365-F1
#
_entry.id   AF-A0A3D9A365-F1
#
_cell.length_a   1.000
_cell.length_b   1.000
_cell.length_c   1.000
_cell.angle_alpha   90.00
_cell.angle_beta   90.00
_cell.angle_gamma   90.00
#
_symmetry.space_group_name_H-M   'P 1'
#
loop_
_entity.id
_entity.type
_entity.pdbx_description
1 polymer ?
#
loop_
_entity_poly.entity_id
_entity_poly.type
_entity_poly.pdbx_seq_one_letter_code
_entity_poly.pdbx_strand_id
1 'polypeptide(L)'
;MAYFHNIHSLADLKKEYRRLALQHHPDKGGDTAIMQQVNTEFERLFEVWKDKPDVSAASTGYEHDYPGATAKEYTEYVYNEYRWKGRNYKGQHAPEIVELVRIWLKETYPRYKFSVRRENYNSIYIKLMSADFEAFTRESGKVQDHINHYNIERNPDLTDRAKEVMLNVCDFVMSYNFDDSDAMTDYFHTNFYLTLAIGSYRKPYKVELPKLDCKGKDKPEVFKHPEGPAHKAIRQALGTARFDFIEHRRHSGEMILGEDHYGSHGEHYFWPKDYSSAKLAQKRIDKLEKAGIRCKLTGYNGGYIRFIGYTPEAEALLEKERQEYITAHRQWQTKQTVIN
;
A
#
# COMPACT_ATOMS: atom_id res chain seq x y z
N MET A 1 -31.95 -8.81 -22.56
CA MET A 1 -31.07 -8.50 -21.43
C MET A 1 -31.77 -7.45 -20.60
N ALA A 2 -32.03 -7.69 -19.32
CA ALA A 2 -32.89 -6.81 -18.52
C ALA A 2 -32.08 -5.79 -17.72
N TYR A 3 -30.91 -6.18 -17.20
CA TYR A 3 -30.11 -5.33 -16.31
C TYR A 3 -28.73 -4.97 -16.88
N PHE A 4 -28.16 -5.81 -17.75
CA PHE A 4 -26.84 -5.59 -18.33
C PHE A 4 -26.95 -4.96 -19.72
N HIS A 5 -26.32 -3.79 -19.87
CA HIS A 5 -26.33 -3.02 -21.12
C HIS A 5 -24.89 -2.63 -21.50
N ASN A 6 -24.58 -2.62 -22.80
CA ASN A 6 -23.29 -2.18 -23.35
C ASN A 6 -22.05 -2.85 -22.73
N ILE A 7 -22.10 -4.17 -22.55
CA ILE A 7 -20.96 -4.96 -22.04
C ILE A 7 -20.02 -5.28 -23.20
N HIS A 8 -18.78 -4.77 -23.14
CA HIS A 8 -17.76 -4.97 -24.16
C HIS A 8 -16.58 -5.83 -23.71
N SER A 9 -16.46 -6.09 -22.40
CA SER A 9 -15.41 -6.93 -21.82
C SER A 9 -15.89 -7.68 -20.57
N LEU A 10 -15.07 -8.61 -20.08
CA LEU A 10 -15.30 -9.25 -18.78
C LEU A 10 -15.16 -8.24 -17.63
N ALA A 11 -14.25 -7.27 -17.74
CA ALA A 11 -14.09 -6.20 -16.76
C ALA A 11 -15.35 -5.32 -16.67
N ASP A 12 -15.94 -4.96 -17.81
CA ASP A 12 -17.20 -4.21 -17.87
C ASP A 12 -18.35 -4.97 -17.22
N LEU A 13 -18.44 -6.29 -17.50
CA LEU A 13 -19.44 -7.16 -16.89
C LEU A 13 -19.31 -7.19 -15.37
N LYS A 14 -18.07 -7.35 -14.87
CA LYS A 14 -17.74 -7.39 -13.44
C LYS A 14 -18.05 -6.06 -12.74
N LYS A 15 -17.67 -4.94 -13.37
CA LYS A 15 -17.96 -3.59 -12.91
C LYS A 15 -19.47 -3.36 -12.78
N GLU A 16 -20.22 -3.68 -13.84
CA GLU A 16 -21.66 -3.44 -13.87
C GLU A 16 -22.40 -4.36 -12.89
N TYR A 17 -21.95 -5.62 -12.76
CA TYR A 17 -22.48 -6.53 -11.75
C TYR A 17 -22.28 -5.98 -10.34
N ARG A 18 -21.09 -5.49 -10.01
CA ARG A 18 -20.80 -4.90 -8.69
C ARG A 18 -21.65 -3.66 -8.41
N ARG A 19 -21.86 -2.79 -9.41
CA ARG A 19 -22.77 -1.64 -9.32
C ARG A 19 -24.20 -2.09 -8.99
N LEU A 20 -24.73 -3.08 -9.72
CA LEU A 20 -26.06 -3.65 -9.49
C LEU A 20 -26.15 -4.37 -8.14
N ALA A 21 -25.10 -5.11 -7.76
CA ALA A 21 -25.02 -5.79 -6.48
C ALA A 21 -25.06 -4.80 -5.31
N LEU A 22 -24.28 -3.71 -5.36
CA LEU A 22 -24.35 -2.65 -4.35
C LEU A 22 -25.74 -2.04 -4.22
N GLN A 23 -26.43 -1.83 -5.35
CA GLN A 23 -27.75 -1.23 -5.40
C GLN A 23 -28.86 -2.16 -4.86
N HIS A 24 -28.77 -3.46 -5.16
CA HIS A 24 -29.82 -4.44 -4.89
C HIS A 24 -29.47 -5.44 -3.77
N HIS A 25 -28.33 -5.28 -3.08
CA HIS A 25 -27.93 -6.18 -2.00
C HIS A 25 -28.99 -6.22 -0.88
N PRO A 26 -29.47 -7.40 -0.45
CA PRO A 26 -30.48 -7.51 0.60
C PRO A 26 -30.08 -6.84 1.91
N ASP A 27 -28.83 -7.06 2.36
CA ASP A 27 -28.30 -6.41 3.58
C ASP A 27 -28.14 -4.90 3.42
N LYS A 28 -28.14 -4.36 2.19
CA LYS A 28 -28.15 -2.93 1.90
C LYS A 28 -29.55 -2.37 1.68
N GLY A 29 -30.60 -3.15 1.90
CA GLY A 29 -32.01 -2.75 1.74
C GLY A 29 -32.50 -2.83 0.29
N GLY A 30 -31.81 -3.58 -0.56
CA GLY A 30 -32.21 -3.87 -1.92
C GLY A 30 -33.20 -5.03 -2.02
N ASP A 31 -33.73 -5.24 -3.23
CA ASP A 31 -34.72 -6.28 -3.52
C ASP A 31 -34.05 -7.61 -3.89
N THR A 32 -34.29 -8.64 -3.06
CA THR A 32 -33.79 -10.00 -3.25
C THR A 32 -34.21 -10.60 -4.59
N ALA A 33 -35.43 -10.34 -5.08
CA ALA A 33 -35.92 -10.87 -6.34
C ALA A 33 -35.17 -10.25 -7.53
N ILE A 34 -34.94 -8.94 -7.50
CA ILE A 34 -34.12 -8.25 -8.50
C ILE A 34 -32.70 -8.79 -8.46
N MET A 35 -32.11 -8.95 -7.28
CA MET A 35 -30.75 -9.45 -7.14
C MET A 35 -30.58 -10.88 -7.68
N GLN A 36 -31.57 -11.76 -7.46
CA GLN A 36 -31.58 -13.10 -8.06
C GLN A 36 -31.62 -13.06 -9.60
N GLN A 37 -32.37 -12.13 -10.18
CA GLN A 37 -32.39 -11.94 -11.63
C GLN A 37 -31.05 -11.43 -12.16
N VAL A 38 -30.43 -10.48 -11.46
CA VAL A 38 -29.09 -9.97 -11.77
C VAL A 38 -28.06 -11.10 -11.75
N ASN A 39 -28.05 -11.95 -10.72
CA ASN A 39 -27.14 -13.11 -10.64
C ASN A 39 -27.34 -14.08 -11.82
N THR A 40 -28.60 -14.38 -12.15
CA THR A 40 -28.93 -15.31 -13.25
C THR A 40 -28.50 -14.75 -14.61
N GLU A 41 -28.60 -13.44 -14.82
CA GLU A 41 -28.13 -12.80 -16.05
C GLU A 41 -26.59 -12.70 -16.08
N PHE A 42 -25.96 -12.39 -14.95
CA PHE A 42 -24.51 -12.36 -14.79
C PHE A 42 -23.87 -13.70 -15.09
N GLU A 43 -24.35 -14.80 -14.51
CA GLU A 43 -23.82 -16.16 -14.74
C GLU A 43 -23.82 -16.52 -16.23
N ARG A 44 -24.92 -16.21 -16.93
CA ARG A 44 -25.04 -16.46 -18.38
C ARG A 44 -24.04 -15.63 -19.18
N LEU A 45 -23.88 -14.35 -18.86
CA LEU A 45 -22.91 -13.49 -19.53
C LEU A 45 -21.47 -13.86 -19.20
N PHE A 46 -21.19 -14.27 -17.97
CA PHE A 46 -19.86 -14.64 -17.54
C PHE A 46 -19.29 -15.79 -18.38
N GLU A 47 -20.10 -16.82 -18.66
CA GLU A 47 -19.70 -17.93 -19.53
C GLU A 47 -19.39 -17.47 -20.97
N VAL A 48 -20.03 -16.41 -21.46
CA VAL A 48 -19.76 -15.85 -22.80
C VAL A 48 -18.46 -15.06 -22.85
N TRP A 49 -18.08 -14.41 -21.73
CA TRP A 49 -16.96 -13.48 -21.67
C TRP A 49 -15.69 -14.05 -21.03
N LYS A 50 -15.79 -15.12 -20.23
CA LYS A 50 -14.66 -15.66 -19.43
C LYS A 50 -13.44 -16.09 -20.25
N ASP A 51 -13.65 -16.57 -21.48
CA ASP A 51 -12.59 -17.06 -22.38
C ASP A 51 -12.18 -16.02 -23.43
N LYS A 52 -12.81 -14.84 -23.43
CA LYS A 52 -12.47 -13.77 -24.37
C LYS A 52 -11.34 -12.93 -23.78
N PRO A 53 -10.32 -12.55 -24.59
CA PRO A 53 -9.28 -11.64 -24.13
C PRO A 53 -9.90 -10.29 -23.77
N ASP A 54 -9.41 -9.67 -22.70
CA ASP A 54 -9.86 -8.35 -22.31
C ASP A 54 -9.38 -7.32 -23.35
N VAL A 55 -10.31 -6.56 -23.92
CA VAL A 55 -10.04 -5.56 -24.97
C VAL A 55 -10.48 -4.19 -24.47
N SER A 56 -10.05 -3.82 -23.27
CA SER A 56 -10.26 -2.46 -22.76
C SER A 56 -9.05 -1.57 -23.04
N ALA A 57 -9.29 -0.39 -23.61
CA ALA A 57 -8.28 0.66 -23.78
C ALA A 57 -7.98 1.42 -22.46
N ALA A 58 -8.90 1.39 -21.50
CA ALA A 58 -8.82 2.12 -20.23
C ALA A 58 -8.87 1.15 -19.03
N SER A 59 -7.95 1.33 -18.08
CA SER A 59 -7.88 0.52 -16.86
C SER A 59 -8.97 0.96 -15.88
N THR A 60 -10.04 0.17 -15.78
CA THR A 60 -11.16 0.39 -14.85
C THR A 60 -10.83 -0.08 -13.44
N GLY A 61 -9.80 -0.93 -13.29
CA GLY A 61 -9.38 -1.57 -12.06
C GLY A 61 -10.07 -2.92 -11.81
N TYR A 62 -10.94 -3.41 -12.70
CA TYR A 62 -11.63 -4.71 -12.57
C TYR A 62 -11.00 -5.84 -13.38
N GLU A 63 -9.96 -5.54 -14.17
CA GLU A 63 -9.31 -6.46 -15.13
C GLU A 63 -8.75 -7.70 -14.42
N HIS A 64 -8.28 -7.52 -13.19
CA HIS A 64 -7.69 -8.56 -12.35
C HIS A 64 -8.53 -8.88 -11.12
N ASP A 65 -9.80 -8.49 -11.09
CA ASP A 65 -10.68 -8.73 -9.94
C ASP A 65 -11.07 -10.22 -9.89
N TYR A 66 -10.58 -10.96 -8.88
CA TYR A 66 -10.76 -12.41 -8.71
C TYR A 66 -10.50 -13.21 -10.00
N PRO A 67 -9.24 -13.28 -10.48
CA PRO A 67 -8.92 -13.99 -11.71
C PRO A 67 -9.09 -15.49 -11.50
N GLY A 68 -9.69 -16.16 -12.49
CA GLY A 68 -9.92 -17.60 -12.47
C GLY A 68 -11.13 -18.08 -11.65
N ALA A 69 -11.85 -17.17 -10.98
CA ALA A 69 -13.09 -17.52 -10.30
C ALA A 69 -14.20 -17.91 -11.29
N THR A 70 -15.03 -18.88 -10.92
CA THR A 70 -16.31 -19.14 -11.58
C THR A 70 -17.29 -17.99 -11.32
N ALA A 71 -18.36 -17.89 -12.12
CA ALA A 71 -19.39 -16.88 -11.89
C ALA A 71 -19.97 -16.93 -10.47
N LYS A 72 -20.22 -18.14 -9.96
CA LYS A 72 -20.75 -18.36 -8.61
C LYS A 72 -19.80 -17.89 -7.52
N GLU A 73 -18.54 -18.35 -7.57
CA GLU A 73 -17.51 -17.90 -6.62
C GLU A 73 -17.37 -16.38 -6.65
N TYR A 74 -17.36 -15.78 -7.85
CA TYR A 74 -17.29 -14.32 -8.00
C TYR A 74 -18.49 -13.63 -7.33
N THR A 75 -19.70 -14.11 -7.55
CA THR A 75 -20.88 -13.55 -6.88
C THR A 75 -20.75 -13.64 -5.35
N GLU A 76 -20.32 -14.79 -4.82
CA GLU A 76 -20.13 -14.97 -3.37
C GLU A 76 -19.07 -14.01 -2.80
N TYR A 77 -17.97 -13.80 -3.51
CA TYR A 77 -16.95 -12.82 -3.10
C TYR A 77 -17.51 -11.41 -3.03
N VAL A 78 -18.25 -10.97 -4.05
CA VAL A 78 -18.85 -9.63 -4.10
C VAL A 78 -19.87 -9.44 -2.97
N TYR A 79 -20.71 -10.44 -2.70
CA TYR A 79 -21.66 -10.38 -1.60
C TYR A 79 -20.97 -10.27 -0.23
N ASN A 80 -19.93 -11.09 -0.01
CA ASN A 80 -19.16 -11.03 1.24
C ASN A 80 -18.50 -9.67 1.44
N GLU A 81 -18.02 -9.05 0.36
CA GLU A 81 -17.43 -7.71 0.38
C GLU A 81 -18.44 -6.62 0.81
N TYR A 82 -19.71 -6.77 0.45
CA TYR A 82 -20.77 -5.79 0.71
C TYR A 82 -21.68 -6.12 1.89
N ARG A 83 -21.37 -7.19 2.64
CA ARG A 83 -22.21 -7.71 3.73
C ARG A 83 -22.53 -6.68 4.82
N TRP A 84 -21.70 -5.67 4.99
CA TRP A 84 -21.84 -4.73 6.09
C TRP A 84 -22.74 -3.52 5.75
N LYS A 85 -23.65 -3.17 6.69
CA LYS A 85 -24.44 -1.93 6.70
C LYS A 85 -24.74 -1.49 8.15
N GLY A 86 -24.78 -0.18 8.41
CA GLY A 86 -25.41 0.40 9.60
C GLY A 86 -24.50 1.27 10.45
N ARG A 87 -24.85 1.45 11.74
CA ARG A 87 -23.98 2.06 12.76
C ARG A 87 -23.44 0.97 13.66
N ASN A 88 -22.11 0.92 13.83
CA ASN A 88 -21.45 0.00 14.76
C ASN A 88 -21.04 0.67 16.08
N TYR A 89 -21.11 2.00 16.15
CA TYR A 89 -20.72 2.75 17.34
C TYR A 89 -21.62 2.40 18.54
N LYS A 90 -20.98 1.94 19.61
CA LYS A 90 -21.56 1.56 20.91
C LYS A 90 -20.75 2.15 22.08
N GLY A 91 -20.01 3.23 21.82
CA GLY A 91 -19.11 3.85 22.80
C GLY A 91 -17.64 3.40 22.71
N GLN A 92 -17.23 2.74 21.64
CA GLN A 92 -15.84 2.27 21.48
C GLN A 92 -14.87 3.45 21.33
N HIS A 93 -13.70 3.35 21.96
CA HIS A 93 -12.65 4.35 21.81
C HIS A 93 -11.83 4.12 20.52
N ALA A 94 -11.19 5.18 20.01
CA ALA A 94 -10.40 5.12 18.77
C ALA A 94 -9.40 3.94 18.65
N PRO A 95 -8.65 3.53 19.71
CA PRO A 95 -7.78 2.35 19.62
C PRO A 95 -8.53 1.04 19.37
N GLU A 96 -9.70 0.86 19.98
CA GLU A 96 -10.53 -0.34 19.79
C GLU A 96 -11.08 -0.37 18.37
N ILE A 97 -11.51 0.78 17.86
CA ILE A 97 -11.99 0.94 16.48
C ILE A 97 -10.89 0.58 15.48
N VAL A 98 -9.64 0.98 15.72
CA VAL A 98 -8.51 0.60 14.86
C VAL A 98 -8.34 -0.92 14.75
N GLU A 99 -8.48 -1.66 15.86
CA GLU A 99 -8.37 -3.12 15.81
C GLU A 99 -9.58 -3.77 15.11
N LEU A 100 -10.80 -3.27 15.34
CA LEU A 100 -12.00 -3.73 14.63
C LEU A 100 -11.89 -3.53 13.12
N VAL A 101 -11.41 -2.35 12.70
CA VAL A 101 -11.15 -2.04 11.29
C VAL A 101 -10.09 -2.96 10.70
N ARG A 102 -9.00 -3.24 11.42
CA ARG A 102 -7.97 -4.18 10.94
C ARG A 102 -8.49 -5.61 10.76
N ILE A 103 -9.35 -6.08 11.66
CA ILE A 103 -9.97 -7.41 11.55
C ILE A 103 -10.85 -7.45 10.31
N TRP A 104 -11.77 -6.49 10.19
CA TRP A 104 -12.69 -6.42 9.05
C TRP A 104 -11.97 -6.31 7.71
N LEU A 105 -10.92 -5.47 7.61
CA LEU A 105 -10.13 -5.33 6.38
C LEU A 105 -9.43 -6.64 5.99
N LYS A 106 -8.96 -7.44 6.96
CA LYS A 106 -8.31 -8.73 6.68
C LYS A 106 -9.31 -9.78 6.20
N GLU A 107 -10.51 -9.78 6.76
CA GLU A 107 -11.58 -10.70 6.37
C GLU A 107 -12.17 -10.33 5.00
N THR A 108 -12.39 -9.04 4.76
CA THR A 108 -13.00 -8.50 3.54
C THR A 108 -12.02 -8.49 2.37
N TYR A 109 -10.77 -8.08 2.62
CA TYR A 109 -9.74 -7.88 1.59
C TYR A 109 -8.44 -8.63 1.92
N PRO A 110 -8.47 -9.97 1.99
CA PRO A 110 -7.29 -10.76 2.37
C PRO A 110 -6.11 -10.62 1.40
N ARG A 111 -6.38 -10.24 0.13
CA ARG A 111 -5.35 -10.00 -0.88
C ARG A 111 -4.72 -8.61 -0.81
N TYR A 112 -5.31 -7.68 -0.07
CA TYR A 112 -4.88 -6.27 -0.06
C TYR A 112 -4.06 -5.97 1.19
N LYS A 113 -3.13 -5.03 1.09
CA LYS A 113 -2.35 -4.56 2.24
C LYS A 113 -2.81 -3.17 2.63
N PHE A 114 -3.41 -3.07 3.80
CA PHE A 114 -3.76 -1.79 4.42
C PHE A 114 -2.81 -1.45 5.57
N SER A 115 -2.48 -0.17 5.71
CA SER A 115 -1.89 0.39 6.93
C SER A 115 -2.97 1.14 7.69
N VAL A 116 -3.37 0.64 8.85
CA VAL A 116 -4.34 1.28 9.76
C VAL A 116 -3.62 1.72 11.03
N ARG A 117 -3.65 3.01 11.33
CA ARG A 117 -2.98 3.59 12.50
C ARG A 117 -3.83 4.68 13.13
N ARG A 118 -3.72 4.84 14.45
CA ARG A 118 -4.13 6.04 15.14
C ARG A 118 -2.96 7.02 15.13
N GLU A 119 -3.20 8.24 14.67
CA GLU A 119 -2.28 9.37 14.81
C GLU A 119 -2.97 10.47 15.65
N ASN A 120 -2.28 11.59 15.85
CA ASN A 120 -2.62 12.72 16.74
C ASN A 120 -4.13 13.04 16.85
N TYR A 121 -4.56 13.62 17.99
CA TYR A 121 -5.92 14.16 18.18
C TYR A 121 -7.06 13.20 17.79
N ASN A 122 -6.93 11.93 18.16
CA ASN A 122 -7.89 10.87 17.81
C ASN A 122 -8.09 10.69 16.29
N SER A 123 -7.07 10.89 15.45
CA SER A 123 -7.21 10.67 14.01
C SER A 123 -6.93 9.20 13.65
N ILE A 124 -7.78 8.60 12.83
CA ILE A 124 -7.58 7.26 12.26
C ILE A 124 -7.11 7.41 10.81
N TYR A 125 -5.91 6.91 10.54
CA TYR A 125 -5.27 6.90 9.23
C TYR A 125 -5.38 5.51 8.63
N ILE A 126 -5.97 5.43 7.44
CA ILE A 126 -6.09 4.19 6.66
C ILE A 126 -5.46 4.42 5.29
N LYS A 127 -4.45 3.62 4.97
CA LYS A 127 -3.71 3.71 3.70
C LYS A 127 -3.77 2.39 2.97
N LEU A 128 -4.25 2.39 1.73
CA LEU A 128 -4.14 1.24 0.83
C LEU A 128 -2.71 1.19 0.27
N MET A 129 -1.94 0.16 0.61
CA MET A 129 -0.52 0.05 0.24
C MET A 129 -0.29 -0.85 -0.97
N SER A 130 -1.06 -1.93 -1.09
CA SER A 130 -1.11 -2.76 -2.30
C SER A 130 -2.45 -3.46 -2.46
N ALA A 131 -2.85 -3.67 -3.71
CA ALA A 131 -3.98 -4.51 -4.11
C ALA A 131 -3.72 -5.11 -5.50
N ASP A 132 -4.67 -5.91 -5.98
CA ASP A 132 -4.62 -6.60 -7.28
C ASP A 132 -5.07 -5.73 -8.46
N PHE A 133 -5.30 -4.43 -8.26
CA PHE A 133 -5.75 -3.51 -9.30
C PHE A 133 -4.93 -2.22 -9.35
N GLU A 134 -4.95 -1.52 -10.48
CA GLU A 134 -4.41 -0.17 -10.60
C GLU A 134 -5.32 0.82 -9.86
N ALA A 135 -4.80 1.50 -8.84
CA ALA A 135 -5.63 2.40 -8.03
C ALA A 135 -5.85 3.78 -8.67
N PHE A 136 -4.87 4.23 -9.45
CA PHE A 136 -4.87 5.52 -10.12
C PHE A 136 -5.04 5.35 -11.63
N THR A 137 -5.70 6.31 -12.28
CA THR A 137 -5.85 6.33 -13.74
C THR A 137 -4.50 6.60 -14.42
N ARG A 138 -4.33 6.12 -15.65
CA ARG A 138 -3.07 6.32 -16.41
C ARG A 138 -2.78 7.79 -16.63
N GLU A 139 -3.83 8.57 -16.85
CA GLU A 139 -3.79 10.01 -17.10
C GLU A 139 -3.30 10.77 -15.86
N SER A 140 -3.67 10.32 -14.65
CA SER A 140 -3.22 10.96 -13.42
C SER A 140 -1.71 10.80 -13.19
N GLY A 141 -1.12 9.69 -13.66
CA GLY A 141 0.28 9.35 -13.40
C GLY A 141 0.64 9.21 -11.91
N LYS A 142 -0.36 9.13 -11.02
CA LYS A 142 -0.14 9.13 -9.57
C LYS A 142 0.28 7.74 -9.05
N VAL A 143 1.14 7.75 -8.04
CA VAL A 143 1.60 6.57 -7.30
C VAL A 143 1.26 6.63 -5.81
N GLN A 144 0.90 7.82 -5.32
CA GLN A 144 0.37 8.02 -3.97
C GLN A 144 -0.46 9.29 -3.89
N ASP A 145 -1.50 9.29 -3.06
CA ASP A 145 -2.28 10.49 -2.77
C ASP A 145 -3.08 10.37 -1.47
N HIS A 146 -3.42 11.52 -0.90
CA HIS A 146 -4.46 11.63 0.13
C HIS A 146 -5.84 11.65 -0.52
N ILE A 147 -6.76 10.86 0.01
CA ILE A 147 -8.11 10.75 -0.54
C ILE A 147 -9.06 11.57 0.31
N ASN A 148 -9.69 12.57 -0.30
CA ASN A 148 -10.78 13.32 0.32
C ASN A 148 -12.02 12.41 0.39
N HIS A 149 -12.36 11.93 1.59
CA HIS A 149 -13.45 10.98 1.79
C HIS A 149 -14.83 11.55 1.45
N TYR A 150 -14.99 12.87 1.39
CA TYR A 150 -16.23 13.52 0.96
C TYR A 150 -16.46 13.50 -0.56
N ASN A 151 -15.41 13.25 -1.36
CA ASN A 151 -15.45 13.36 -2.82
C ASN A 151 -14.81 12.17 -3.53
N ILE A 152 -14.83 10.98 -2.93
CA ILE A 152 -14.19 9.77 -3.50
C ILE A 152 -14.74 9.47 -4.90
N GLU A 153 -16.07 9.45 -5.06
CA GLU A 153 -16.74 9.14 -6.32
C GLU A 153 -16.36 10.09 -7.45
N ARG A 154 -16.19 11.38 -7.12
CA ARG A 154 -15.91 12.46 -8.05
C ARG A 154 -14.42 12.63 -8.36
N ASN A 155 -13.54 11.89 -7.68
CA ASN A 155 -12.11 12.01 -7.90
C ASN A 155 -11.74 11.47 -9.31
N PRO A 156 -11.22 12.31 -10.22
CA PRO A 156 -10.87 11.89 -11.58
C PRO A 156 -9.59 11.04 -11.63
N ASP A 157 -8.76 11.08 -10.58
CA ASP A 157 -7.48 10.39 -10.55
C ASP A 157 -7.60 8.92 -10.16
N LEU A 158 -8.75 8.50 -9.63
CA LEU A 158 -8.98 7.13 -9.14
C LEU A 158 -9.68 6.28 -10.20
N THR A 159 -9.28 5.01 -10.28
CA THR A 159 -10.03 4.00 -11.03
C THR A 159 -11.36 3.68 -10.35
N ASP A 160 -12.31 3.13 -11.10
CA ASP A 160 -13.63 2.80 -10.56
C ASP A 160 -13.54 1.80 -9.41
N ARG A 161 -12.67 0.79 -9.52
CA ARG A 161 -12.42 -0.17 -8.43
C ARG A 161 -11.82 0.50 -7.20
N ALA A 162 -10.89 1.43 -7.38
CA ALA A 162 -10.31 2.18 -6.25
C ALA A 162 -11.36 2.98 -5.50
N LYS A 163 -12.24 3.68 -6.23
CA LYS A 163 -13.35 4.44 -5.63
C LYS A 163 -14.24 3.53 -4.80
N GLU A 164 -14.65 2.41 -5.40
CA GLU A 164 -15.53 1.44 -4.76
C GLU A 164 -14.94 0.88 -3.45
N VAL A 165 -13.68 0.43 -3.48
CA VAL A 165 -12.99 -0.07 -2.28
C VAL A 165 -12.86 1.02 -1.22
N MET A 166 -12.41 2.22 -1.62
CA MET A 166 -12.20 3.32 -0.66
C MET A 166 -13.52 3.83 -0.06
N LEU A 167 -14.63 3.79 -0.81
CA LEU A 167 -15.98 4.07 -0.30
C LEU A 167 -16.42 3.03 0.72
N ASN A 168 -16.30 1.74 0.38
CA ASN A 168 -16.69 0.67 1.31
C ASN A 168 -15.88 0.74 2.62
N VAL A 169 -14.58 1.03 2.53
CA VAL A 169 -13.72 1.26 3.70
C VAL A 169 -14.17 2.50 4.48
N CYS A 170 -14.47 3.61 3.79
CA CYS A 170 -14.98 4.83 4.42
C CYS A 170 -16.27 4.56 5.20
N ASP A 171 -17.26 3.94 4.55
CA ASP A 171 -18.56 3.63 5.14
C ASP A 171 -18.42 2.76 6.38
N PHE A 172 -17.64 1.68 6.30
CA PHE A 172 -17.40 0.78 7.42
C PHE A 172 -16.75 1.51 8.61
N VAL A 173 -15.71 2.30 8.36
CA VAL A 173 -14.97 2.98 9.43
C VAL A 173 -15.85 4.06 10.07
N MET A 174 -16.49 4.89 9.24
CA MET A 174 -17.37 5.97 9.71
C MET A 174 -18.59 5.47 10.48
N SER A 175 -18.95 4.20 10.35
CA SER A 175 -19.99 3.58 11.18
C SER A 175 -19.68 3.54 12.69
N TYR A 176 -18.41 3.64 13.05
CA TYR A 176 -17.92 3.75 14.41
C TYR A 176 -17.73 5.21 14.86
N ASN A 177 -17.97 6.18 13.97
CA ASN A 177 -17.87 7.59 14.29
C ASN A 177 -19.22 8.11 14.79
N PHE A 178 -19.17 8.96 15.82
CA PHE A 178 -20.27 9.87 16.11
C PHE A 178 -19.86 11.27 15.64
N ASP A 179 -20.86 12.09 15.33
CA ASP A 179 -20.65 13.48 14.94
C ASP A 179 -21.76 14.33 15.57
N ASP A 180 -21.42 14.96 16.69
CA ASP A 180 -22.26 15.92 17.41
C ASP A 180 -21.75 17.36 17.17
N SER A 181 -21.11 17.60 16.02
CA SER A 181 -20.57 18.91 15.68
C SER A 181 -21.68 19.91 15.41
N ASP A 182 -21.45 21.16 15.82
CA ASP A 182 -22.28 22.31 15.50
C ASP A 182 -21.47 23.31 14.68
N ALA A 183 -21.74 23.30 13.37
CA ALA A 183 -21.05 24.17 12.42
C ALA A 183 -21.34 25.67 12.65
N MET A 184 -22.44 26.03 13.33
CA MET A 184 -22.76 27.43 13.61
C MET A 184 -21.92 28.00 14.75
N THR A 185 -21.38 27.16 15.63
CA THR A 185 -20.64 27.57 16.83
C THR A 185 -19.15 27.20 16.79
N ASP A 186 -18.64 26.74 15.64
CA ASP A 186 -17.25 26.26 15.48
C ASP A 186 -16.88 25.14 16.47
N TYR A 187 -17.89 24.35 16.88
CA TYR A 187 -17.72 23.26 17.83
C TYR A 187 -17.72 21.92 17.09
N PHE A 188 -16.55 21.29 16.99
CA PHE A 188 -16.39 19.99 16.34
C PHE A 188 -16.23 18.88 17.38
N HIS A 189 -17.24 18.02 17.48
CA HIS A 189 -17.26 16.91 18.43
C HIS A 189 -17.52 15.60 17.71
N THR A 190 -16.42 14.97 17.30
CA THR A 190 -16.42 13.65 16.67
C THR A 190 -15.61 12.65 17.49
N ASN A 191 -15.88 11.35 17.32
CA ASN A 191 -15.08 10.31 17.98
C ASN A 191 -13.64 10.33 17.48
N PHE A 192 -13.51 10.44 16.16
CA PHE A 192 -12.23 10.48 15.47
C PHE A 192 -12.32 11.23 14.14
N TYR A 193 -11.19 11.75 13.69
CA TYR A 193 -11.01 12.25 12.34
C TYR A 193 -10.52 11.13 11.42
N LEU A 194 -11.14 10.96 10.26
CA LEU A 194 -10.71 9.97 9.27
C LEU A 194 -9.73 10.60 8.28
N THR A 195 -8.63 9.90 8.00
CA THR A 195 -7.75 10.21 6.88
C THR A 195 -7.55 8.97 6.02
N LEU A 196 -7.99 9.06 4.76
CA LEU A 196 -7.79 8.04 3.76
C LEU A 196 -6.62 8.40 2.83
N ALA A 197 -5.84 7.41 2.43
CA ALA A 197 -4.80 7.58 1.43
C ALA A 197 -4.59 6.30 0.61
N ILE A 198 -4.01 6.45 -0.57
CA ILE A 198 -3.51 5.34 -1.38
C ILE A 198 -2.01 5.55 -1.49
N GLY A 199 -1.23 4.57 -1.06
CA GLY A 199 0.21 4.71 -0.86
C GLY A 199 0.57 5.68 0.26
N SER A 200 1.82 6.09 0.26
CA SER A 200 2.35 7.12 1.14
C SER A 200 3.60 7.72 0.54
N TYR A 201 3.95 8.93 0.98
CA TYR A 201 5.22 9.56 0.62
C TYR A 201 6.45 8.72 0.98
N ARG A 202 6.40 7.74 1.90
CA ARG A 202 7.55 6.85 2.18
C ARG A 202 7.56 5.57 1.36
N LYS A 203 6.37 5.15 0.92
CA LYS A 203 6.10 3.88 0.27
C LYS A 203 4.92 4.10 -0.66
N PRO A 204 5.16 4.32 -1.96
CA PRO A 204 4.11 4.42 -2.96
C PRO A 204 3.21 3.19 -2.97
N TYR A 205 2.01 3.36 -3.52
CA TYR A 205 1.12 2.26 -3.81
C TYR A 205 1.77 1.31 -4.82
N LYS A 206 1.54 0.01 -4.63
CA LYS A 206 2.05 -1.02 -5.54
C LYS A 206 0.94 -1.98 -5.94
N VAL A 207 0.81 -2.22 -7.23
CA VAL A 207 -0.03 -3.30 -7.75
C VAL A 207 0.64 -4.65 -7.51
N GLU A 208 -0.03 -5.55 -6.80
CA GLU A 208 0.39 -6.92 -6.55
C GLU A 208 -0.54 -7.88 -7.29
N LEU A 209 -0.23 -8.13 -8.56
CA LEU A 209 -0.95 -9.12 -9.35
C LEU A 209 -0.70 -10.53 -8.79
N PRO A 210 -1.71 -11.42 -8.81
CA PRO A 210 -1.50 -12.83 -8.51
C PRO A 210 -0.37 -13.38 -9.37
N LYS A 211 0.59 -14.05 -8.73
CA LYS A 211 1.73 -14.63 -9.45
C LYS A 211 1.17 -15.62 -10.47
N LEU A 212 1.41 -15.36 -11.76
CA LEU A 212 1.29 -16.39 -12.78
C LEU A 212 2.22 -17.52 -12.34
N ASP A 213 1.68 -18.72 -12.17
CA ASP A 213 2.45 -19.92 -11.85
C ASP A 213 3.32 -20.29 -13.05
N CYS A 214 4.41 -19.57 -13.26
CA CYS A 214 5.49 -20.02 -14.13
C CYS A 214 6.02 -21.31 -13.48
N LYS A 215 5.66 -22.46 -14.05
CA LYS A 215 6.13 -23.78 -13.61
C LYS A 215 7.64 -23.70 -13.41
N GLY A 216 8.12 -24.15 -12.25
CA GLY A 216 9.48 -23.87 -11.75
C GLY A 216 10.66 -24.31 -12.63
N LYS A 217 10.40 -24.93 -13.79
CA LYS A 217 11.41 -25.36 -14.77
C LYS A 217 11.89 -24.23 -15.70
N ASP A 218 11.15 -23.12 -15.84
CA ASP A 218 11.50 -22.02 -16.76
C ASP A 218 12.07 -20.78 -16.04
N LYS A 219 12.36 -20.86 -14.74
CA LYS A 219 12.98 -19.74 -14.01
C LYS A 219 14.49 -19.77 -14.25
N PRO A 220 15.10 -18.68 -14.75
CA PRO A 220 16.54 -18.62 -14.91
C PRO A 220 17.20 -18.82 -13.54
N GLU A 221 18.30 -19.58 -13.51
CA GLU A 221 19.08 -19.73 -12.29
C GLU A 221 19.64 -18.36 -11.91
N VAL A 222 19.26 -17.85 -10.73
CA VAL A 222 19.71 -16.55 -10.23
C VAL A 222 20.76 -16.77 -9.17
N PHE A 223 21.90 -16.08 -9.27
CA PHE A 223 22.92 -16.07 -8.22
C PHE A 223 22.33 -15.64 -6.88
N LYS A 224 22.48 -16.47 -5.85
CA LYS A 224 22.07 -16.17 -4.48
C LYS A 224 23.28 -16.29 -3.55
N HIS A 225 23.55 -15.23 -2.80
CA HIS A 225 24.58 -15.21 -1.77
C HIS A 225 23.97 -14.69 -0.46
N PRO A 226 24.21 -15.35 0.69
CA PRO A 226 23.67 -14.89 1.96
C PRO A 226 24.25 -13.53 2.33
N GLU A 227 23.43 -12.68 2.95
CA GLU A 227 23.89 -11.40 3.50
C GLU A 227 24.85 -11.67 4.68
N GLY A 228 26.05 -11.10 4.62
CA GLY A 228 27.05 -11.21 5.68
C GLY A 228 26.64 -10.49 6.98
N PRO A 229 27.21 -10.87 8.13
CA PRO A 229 26.85 -10.30 9.43
C PRO A 229 27.04 -8.78 9.52
N ALA A 230 28.07 -8.19 8.90
CA ALA A 230 28.33 -6.76 8.93
C ALA A 230 27.30 -5.98 8.09
N HIS A 231 27.03 -6.42 6.85
CA HIS A 231 25.96 -5.83 6.03
C HIS A 231 24.59 -5.93 6.73
N LYS A 232 24.30 -7.07 7.36
CA LYS A 232 23.07 -7.28 8.13
C LYS A 232 22.97 -6.33 9.32
N ALA A 233 24.05 -6.13 10.08
CA ALA A 233 24.07 -5.20 11.21
C ALA A 233 23.83 -3.75 10.76
N ILE A 234 24.50 -3.31 9.70
CA ILE A 234 24.33 -1.98 9.11
C ILE A 234 22.90 -1.79 8.61
N ARG A 235 22.34 -2.75 7.86
CA ARG A 235 20.96 -2.69 7.38
C ARG A 235 19.95 -2.61 8.52
N GLN A 236 20.14 -3.36 9.60
CA GLN A 236 19.27 -3.31 10.78
C GLN A 236 19.40 -1.98 11.56
N ALA A 237 20.61 -1.41 11.60
CA ALA A 237 20.85 -0.12 12.22
C ALA A 237 20.17 1.01 11.44
N LEU A 238 20.39 1.05 10.12
CA LEU A 238 19.81 2.02 9.19
C LEU A 238 18.29 1.87 9.05
N GLY A 239 17.76 0.65 8.97
CA GLY A 239 16.34 0.42 8.75
C GLY A 239 15.90 0.91 7.37
N THR A 240 15.00 1.90 7.34
CA THR A 240 14.55 2.58 6.11
C THR A 240 15.39 3.79 5.75
N ALA A 241 16.34 4.19 6.61
CA ALA A 241 17.16 5.37 6.39
C ALA A 241 18.43 5.04 5.59
N ARG A 242 19.01 6.04 4.95
CA ARG A 242 20.34 5.96 4.33
C ARG A 242 21.08 7.27 4.50
N PHE A 243 22.39 7.25 4.25
CA PHE A 243 23.20 8.46 4.20
C PHE A 243 23.32 8.93 2.75
N ASP A 244 23.09 10.22 2.52
CA ASP A 244 23.28 10.84 1.20
C ASP A 244 23.66 12.31 1.34
N PHE A 245 24.16 12.89 0.25
CA PHE A 245 24.43 14.32 0.16
C PHE A 245 23.13 15.11 0.03
N ILE A 246 23.12 16.31 0.58
CA ILE A 246 22.00 17.25 0.48
C ILE A 246 22.43 18.56 -0.16
N GLU A 247 21.55 19.12 -0.99
CA GLU A 247 21.71 20.47 -1.54
C GLU A 247 21.34 21.51 -0.47
N HIS A 248 22.22 21.68 0.53
CA HIS A 248 22.02 22.61 1.64
C HIS A 248 23.20 23.56 1.80
N ARG A 249 22.96 24.87 1.88
CA ARG A 249 24.02 25.89 1.95
C ARG A 249 25.04 25.66 3.07
N ARG A 250 24.61 25.15 4.22
CA ARG A 250 25.48 24.93 5.40
C ARG A 250 26.07 23.51 5.52
N HIS A 251 25.51 22.53 4.81
CA HIS A 251 25.88 21.11 4.92
C HIS A 251 26.29 20.52 3.57
N SER A 252 26.67 21.39 2.62
CA SER A 252 27.14 20.98 1.31
C SER A 252 28.38 20.11 1.44
N GLY A 253 28.38 18.95 0.80
CA GLY A 253 29.46 17.97 0.88
C GLY A 253 29.43 17.09 2.14
N GLU A 254 28.43 17.23 3.00
CA GLU A 254 28.22 16.34 4.14
C GLU A 254 27.20 15.25 3.80
N MET A 255 27.52 13.99 4.10
CA MET A 255 26.56 12.89 4.01
C MET A 255 25.68 12.87 5.26
N ILE A 256 24.40 13.16 5.08
CA ILE A 256 23.41 13.27 6.15
C ILE A 256 22.50 12.05 6.17
N LEU A 257 22.08 11.62 7.36
CA LEU A 257 21.08 10.58 7.53
C LEU A 257 19.70 11.09 7.12
N GLY A 258 19.01 10.36 6.25
CA GLY A 258 17.68 10.69 5.76
C GLY A 258 16.90 9.45 5.33
N GLU A 259 15.71 9.67 4.79
CA GLU A 259 14.85 8.62 4.22
C GLU A 259 14.44 8.99 2.81
N ASP A 260 14.18 7.97 2.00
CA ASP A 260 13.62 8.14 0.68
C ASP A 260 12.13 8.49 0.75
N HIS A 261 11.79 9.57 0.07
CA HIS A 261 10.44 10.08 -0.05
C HIS A 261 10.03 10.08 -1.53
N TYR A 262 8.74 9.92 -1.78
CA TYR A 262 8.14 9.83 -3.09
C TYR A 262 7.05 10.89 -3.23
N GLY A 263 7.14 11.68 -4.29
CA GLY A 263 6.11 12.61 -4.72
C GLY A 263 4.86 11.88 -5.21
N SER A 264 3.81 12.63 -5.54
CA SER A 264 2.56 12.04 -6.02
C SER A 264 2.72 11.30 -7.33
N HIS A 265 3.66 11.68 -8.20
CA HIS A 265 3.86 11.09 -9.53
C HIS A 265 5.10 10.17 -9.58
N GLY A 266 5.60 9.75 -8.43
CA GLY A 266 6.74 8.84 -8.31
C GLY A 266 8.09 9.53 -8.39
N GLU A 267 8.12 10.86 -8.31
CA GLU A 267 9.36 11.60 -8.12
C GLU A 267 10.06 11.12 -6.84
N HIS A 268 11.36 10.88 -6.90
CA HIS A 268 12.11 10.28 -5.79
C HIS A 268 13.06 11.30 -5.17
N TYR A 269 12.88 11.57 -3.87
CA TYR A 269 13.62 12.58 -3.13
C TYR A 269 14.27 11.99 -1.89
N PHE A 270 15.50 12.43 -1.60
CA PHE A 270 16.13 12.16 -0.32
C PHE A 270 15.71 13.23 0.69
N TRP A 271 15.04 12.84 1.77
CA TRP A 271 14.60 13.75 2.83
C TRP A 271 15.50 13.62 4.07
N PRO A 272 16.30 14.64 4.42
CA PRO A 272 17.17 14.57 5.58
C PRO A 272 16.35 14.53 6.88
N LYS A 273 16.80 13.73 7.85
CA LYS A 273 16.15 13.63 9.16
C LYS A 273 16.68 14.70 10.09
N ASP A 274 15.84 15.68 10.37
CA ASP A 274 16.08 16.63 11.46
C ASP A 274 15.68 16.03 12.81
N TYR A 275 16.52 16.27 13.80
CA TYR A 275 16.32 15.84 15.18
C TYR A 275 16.12 17.06 16.07
N SER A 276 14.87 17.31 16.46
CA SER A 276 14.51 18.40 17.38
C SER A 276 15.10 18.26 18.79
N SER A 277 15.67 17.10 19.15
CA SER A 277 16.28 16.84 20.44
C SER A 277 17.62 16.12 20.30
N ALA A 278 18.66 16.68 20.91
CA ALA A 278 19.98 16.07 20.99
C ALA A 278 19.94 14.66 21.62
N LYS A 279 19.05 14.43 22.59
CA LYS A 279 18.86 13.11 23.21
C LYS A 279 18.34 12.07 22.22
N LEU A 280 17.40 12.45 21.36
CA LEU A 280 16.85 11.56 20.34
C LEU A 280 17.89 11.28 19.24
N ALA A 281 18.65 12.30 18.85
CA ALA A 281 19.77 12.15 17.93
C ALA A 281 20.84 11.20 18.49
N GLN A 282 21.25 11.37 19.75
CA GLN A 282 22.25 10.52 20.38
C GLN A 282 21.81 9.06 20.44
N LYS A 283 20.56 8.79 20.84
CA LYS A 283 20.01 7.42 20.83
C LYS A 283 20.09 6.78 19.43
N ARG A 284 19.92 7.58 18.37
CA ARG A 284 20.06 7.10 17.00
C ARG A 284 21.53 6.87 16.62
N ILE A 285 22.43 7.77 17.01
CA ILE A 285 23.88 7.63 16.83
C ILE A 285 24.38 6.36 17.53
N ASP A 286 24.02 6.11 18.79
CA ASP A 286 24.42 4.92 19.54
C ASP A 286 24.01 3.62 18.82
N LYS A 287 22.85 3.62 18.15
CA LYS A 287 22.39 2.47 17.35
C LYS A 287 23.25 2.25 16.09
N LEU A 288 23.70 3.34 15.47
CA LEU A 288 24.55 3.31 14.27
C LEU A 288 25.98 2.90 14.63
N GLU A 289 26.51 3.42 15.74
CA GLU A 289 27.84 3.09 16.25
C GLU A 289 27.96 1.62 16.66
N LYS A 290 26.89 1.04 17.24
CA LYS A 290 26.82 -0.42 17.50
C LYS A 290 26.93 -1.29 16.24
N ALA A 291 26.61 -0.73 15.07
CA ALA A 291 26.80 -1.40 13.79
C ALA A 291 28.10 -0.98 13.08
N GLY A 292 28.99 -0.28 13.77
CA GLY A 292 30.28 0.16 13.24
C GLY A 292 30.22 1.43 12.38
N ILE A 293 29.12 2.20 12.43
CA ILE A 293 28.97 3.44 11.66
C ILE A 293 29.28 4.64 12.56
N ARG A 294 30.36 5.36 12.25
CA ARG A 294 30.76 6.56 13.00
C ARG A 294 29.97 7.77 12.49
N CYS A 295 29.32 8.47 13.42
CA CYS A 295 28.45 9.60 13.10
C CYS A 295 28.72 10.80 14.01
N LYS A 296 28.29 12.00 13.60
CA LYS A 296 28.32 13.21 14.44
C LYS A 296 27.06 14.05 14.23
N LEU A 297 26.56 14.68 15.28
CA LEU A 297 25.48 15.67 15.19
C LEU A 297 26.04 17.01 14.68
N THR A 298 25.35 17.65 13.73
CA THR A 298 25.84 18.87 13.06
C THR A 298 25.47 20.19 13.75
N GLY A 299 24.64 20.20 14.80
CA GLY A 299 24.15 21.43 15.46
C GLY A 299 23.83 21.30 16.96
N TYR A 300 23.58 22.43 17.63
CA TYR A 300 23.16 22.53 19.03
C TYR A 300 21.65 22.86 19.08
N ASN A 301 20.85 22.06 19.80
CA ASN A 301 19.37 22.17 19.90
C ASN A 301 18.56 21.89 18.61
N GLY A 302 19.07 21.04 17.72
CA GLY A 302 18.45 20.74 16.43
C GLY A 302 19.55 20.42 15.43
N GLY A 303 19.35 19.43 14.56
CA GLY A 303 20.37 19.12 13.56
C GLY A 303 20.34 17.71 12.99
N TYR A 304 21.25 17.52 12.05
CA TYR A 304 21.36 16.31 11.26
C TYR A 304 22.42 15.36 11.82
N ILE A 305 22.23 14.06 11.59
CA ILE A 305 23.28 13.07 11.85
C ILE A 305 24.13 12.95 10.59
N ARG A 306 25.39 13.41 10.68
CA ARG A 306 26.39 13.32 9.62
C ARG A 306 27.20 12.02 9.72
N PHE A 307 27.40 11.35 8.60
CA PHE A 307 28.31 10.22 8.47
C PHE A 307 29.78 10.68 8.51
N ILE A 308 30.61 9.97 9.25
CA ILE A 308 32.06 10.22 9.35
C ILE A 308 32.87 9.11 8.69
N GLY A 309 32.42 7.87 8.81
CA GLY A 309 33.14 6.69 8.33
C GLY A 309 32.66 5.43 9.05
N TYR A 310 33.37 4.33 8.84
CA TYR A 310 33.15 3.10 9.60
C TYR A 310 34.24 2.95 10.69
N THR A 311 34.03 2.05 11.65
CA THR A 311 35.12 1.65 12.56
C THR A 311 36.07 0.71 11.81
N PRO A 312 37.37 0.65 12.16
CA PRO A 312 38.33 -0.23 11.50
C PRO A 312 37.89 -1.71 11.49
N GLU A 313 37.22 -2.16 12.55
CA GLU A 313 36.70 -3.51 12.67
C GLU A 313 35.56 -3.76 11.66
N ALA A 314 34.67 -2.78 11.49
CA ALA A 314 33.58 -2.86 10.53
C ALA A 314 34.09 -2.81 9.09
N GLU A 315 35.09 -1.97 8.78
CA GLU A 315 35.73 -1.92 7.46
C GLU A 315 36.38 -3.26 7.10
N ALA A 316 37.14 -3.85 8.03
CA ALA A 316 37.78 -5.15 7.81
C ALA A 316 36.75 -6.27 7.55
N LEU A 317 35.64 -6.28 8.28
CA LEU A 317 34.56 -7.24 8.07
C LEU A 317 33.83 -7.03 6.73
N LEU A 318 33.53 -5.78 6.37
CA LEU A 318 32.89 -5.45 5.09
C LEU A 318 33.76 -5.86 3.90
N GLU A 319 35.07 -5.60 3.97
CA GLU A 319 35.99 -5.99 2.90
C GLU A 319 36.10 -7.52 2.80
N LYS A 320 36.13 -8.24 3.93
CA LYS A 320 36.10 -9.69 3.94
C LYS A 320 34.83 -10.23 3.25
N GLU A 321 33.66 -9.73 3.62
CA GLU A 321 32.37 -10.12 3.02
C GLU A 321 32.32 -9.79 1.52
N ARG A 322 32.90 -8.65 1.11
CA ARG A 322 33.02 -8.26 -0.29
C ARG A 322 33.86 -9.27 -1.09
N GLN A 323 34.99 -9.71 -0.55
CA GLN A 323 35.84 -10.72 -1.21
C GLN A 323 35.16 -12.09 -1.30
N GLU A 324 34.44 -12.50 -0.26
CA GLU A 324 33.63 -13.72 -0.26
C GLU A 324 32.55 -13.67 -1.35
N TYR A 325 31.84 -12.54 -1.47
CA TYR A 325 30.84 -12.32 -2.53
C TYR A 325 31.46 -12.39 -3.93
N ILE A 326 32.56 -11.67 -4.17
CA ILE A 326 33.24 -11.65 -5.47
C ILE A 326 33.68 -13.07 -5.87
N THR A 327 34.23 -13.82 -4.92
CA THR A 327 34.67 -15.20 -5.14
C THR A 327 33.49 -16.11 -5.48
N ALA A 328 32.40 -16.04 -4.70
CA ALA A 328 31.20 -16.81 -4.95
C ALA A 328 30.54 -16.46 -6.30
N HIS A 329 30.50 -15.18 -6.66
CA HIS A 329 29.94 -14.73 -7.93
C HIS A 329 30.76 -15.21 -9.12
N ARG A 330 32.09 -15.13 -9.05
CA ARG A 330 32.99 -15.67 -10.08
C ARG A 330 32.79 -17.18 -10.26
N GLN A 331 32.73 -17.94 -9.16
CA GLN A 331 32.48 -19.38 -9.23
C GLN A 331 31.13 -19.72 -9.87
N TRP A 332 30.10 -18.94 -9.57
CA TRP A 332 28.79 -19.11 -10.19
C TRP A 332 28.82 -18.78 -11.69
N GLN A 333 29.46 -17.68 -12.10
CA GLN A 333 29.63 -17.33 -13.52
C GLN A 333 30.37 -18.44 -14.28
N THR A 334 31.47 -18.96 -13.74
CA THR A 334 32.21 -20.06 -14.38
C THR A 334 31.36 -21.32 -14.56
N LYS A 335 30.51 -21.67 -13.58
CA LYS A 335 29.59 -22.81 -13.71
C LYS A 335 28.58 -22.61 -14.82
N GLN A 336 28.03 -21.40 -14.99
CA GLN A 336 27.09 -21.10 -16.06
C GLN A 336 27.76 -21.19 -17.45
N THR A 337 29.01 -20.73 -17.58
CA THR A 337 29.77 -20.81 -18.84
C THR A 337 30.19 -22.23 -19.23
N VAL A 338 30.24 -23.18 -18.28
CA VAL A 338 30.56 -24.60 -18.54
C VAL A 338 29.31 -25.43 -18.86
N ILE A 339 28.12 -24.92 -18.53
CA ILE A 339 26.82 -25.59 -18.74
C ILE A 339 26.17 -25.18 -20.07
N ASN A 340 26.52 -24.01 -20.62
CA ASN A 340 26.26 -23.63 -22.02
C ASN A 340 27.38 -24.15 -22.93
#